data_AF-A0A4R5QG68-F1
#
_entry.id   AF-A0A4R5QG68-F1
#
_cell.length_a   1.000
_cell.length_b   1.000
_cell.length_c   1.000
_cell.angle_alpha   90.00
_cell.angle_beta   90.00
_cell.angle_gamma   90.00
#
_symmetry.space_group_name_H-M   'P 1'
#
loop_
_entity.id
_entity.type
_entity.pdbx_description
1 polymer ?
#
loop_
_entity_poly.entity_id
_entity_poly.type
_entity_poly.pdbx_seq_one_letter_code
_entity_poly.pdbx_strand_id
1 'polypeptide(L)'
;MPIGSPGASASAFGWPGVPWPDASREASVDAPDLAAQRAIAADIQRTVLDDAPCLPTRQYVADTADRNTITEPASEFLAFWGGRPA
;
A
#
# COMPACT_ATOMS: atom_id res chain seq x y z
N MET A 1 -15.39 -25.00 -18.38
CA MET A 1 -15.06 -25.04 -16.94
C MET A 1 -13.66 -24.46 -16.78
N PRO A 2 -13.47 -23.17 -16.44
CA PRO A 2 -12.13 -22.68 -16.16
C PRO A 2 -11.71 -23.09 -14.76
N ILE A 3 -10.45 -23.49 -14.64
CA ILE A 3 -9.81 -23.97 -13.42
C ILE A 3 -9.36 -22.75 -12.59
N GLY A 4 -10.03 -22.51 -11.46
CA GLY A 4 -9.61 -21.53 -10.46
C GLY A 4 -9.03 -22.24 -9.25
N SER A 5 -7.86 -21.81 -8.77
CA SER A 5 -7.19 -22.38 -7.59
C SER A 5 -8.11 -22.36 -6.35
N PRO A 6 -8.33 -23.51 -5.68
CA PRO A 6 -9.05 -23.54 -4.43
C PRO A 6 -8.13 -23.00 -3.33
N GLY A 7 -8.30 -21.73 -2.95
CA GLY A 7 -7.52 -21.18 -1.83
C GLY A 7 -7.51 -19.67 -1.65
N ALA A 8 -7.83 -18.88 -2.69
CA ALA A 8 -8.00 -17.45 -2.52
C ALA A 8 -9.42 -17.17 -2.01
N SER A 9 -9.65 -17.34 -0.70
CA SER A 9 -10.78 -16.68 -0.04
C SER A 9 -10.69 -15.19 -0.38
N ALA A 10 -11.82 -14.55 -0.70
CA ALA A 10 -11.94 -13.16 -1.15
C ALA A 10 -11.41 -12.10 -0.15
N SER A 11 -10.71 -12.52 0.91
CA SER A 11 -9.80 -11.70 1.68
C SER A 11 -8.41 -12.35 1.66
N ALA A 12 -7.56 -11.90 0.75
CA ALA A 12 -6.13 -11.96 1.01
C ALA A 12 -5.88 -10.99 2.18
N PHE A 13 -5.99 -11.52 3.40
CA PHE A 13 -5.64 -10.89 4.68
C PHE A 13 -6.25 -9.48 4.92
N GLY A 14 -7.47 -9.43 5.47
CA GLY A 14 -7.95 -8.26 6.22
C GLY A 14 -8.57 -7.10 5.43
N TRP A 15 -8.67 -7.18 4.10
CA TRP A 15 -9.43 -6.20 3.32
C TRP A 15 -10.94 -6.48 3.47
N PRO A 16 -11.77 -5.49 3.88
CA PRO A 16 -13.22 -5.65 3.80
C PRO A 16 -13.59 -5.84 2.34
N GLY A 17 -14.66 -6.59 2.05
CA GLY A 17 -15.19 -6.75 0.70
C GLY A 17 -15.82 -5.46 0.16
N VAL A 18 -15.12 -4.33 0.29
CA VAL A 18 -15.51 -3.07 -0.29
C VAL A 18 -15.45 -3.20 -1.80
N PRO A 19 -16.53 -2.88 -2.52
CA PRO A 19 -16.53 -2.81 -3.95
C PRO A 19 -15.73 -1.55 -4.33
N TRP A 20 -14.41 -1.62 -4.23
CA TRP A 20 -13.57 -0.63 -4.89
C TRP A 20 -13.97 -0.65 -6.36
N PRO A 21 -14.43 0.46 -6.96
CA PRO A 21 -14.69 0.47 -8.38
C PRO A 21 -13.32 0.34 -9.03
N ASP A 22 -12.98 -0.82 -9.60
CA ASP A 22 -11.78 -0.97 -10.44
C ASP A 22 -11.69 0.18 -11.46
N ALA A 23 -12.85 0.66 -11.92
CA ALA A 23 -13.03 1.86 -12.73
C ALA A 23 -12.42 3.16 -12.15
N SER A 24 -12.47 3.40 -10.84
CA SER A 24 -11.87 4.60 -10.22
C SER A 24 -10.35 4.50 -10.18
N ARG A 25 -9.80 3.28 -10.07
CA ARG A 25 -8.36 3.05 -10.16
C ARG A 25 -7.89 3.28 -11.59
N GLU A 26 -8.60 2.72 -12.57
CA GLU A 26 -8.33 2.95 -14.00
C GLU A 26 -8.41 4.44 -14.34
N ALA A 27 -9.49 5.12 -13.93
CA ALA A 27 -9.66 6.55 -14.15
C ALA A 27 -8.55 7.41 -13.51
N SER A 28 -7.98 6.98 -12.37
CA SER A 28 -6.85 7.68 -11.74
C SER A 28 -5.55 7.56 -12.52
N VAL A 29 -5.39 6.47 -13.29
CA VAL A 29 -4.24 6.25 -14.17
C VAL A 29 -4.41 7.03 -15.47
N ASP A 30 -5.63 7.09 -16.00
CA ASP A 30 -5.97 7.79 -17.24
C ASP A 30 -6.17 9.31 -17.07
N ALA A 31 -6.05 9.82 -15.84
CA ALA A 31 -6.25 11.22 -15.53
C ALA A 31 -5.32 12.14 -16.36
N PRO A 32 -5.84 13.23 -16.96
CA PRO A 32 -5.06 14.07 -17.88
C PRO A 32 -3.98 14.90 -17.18
N ASP A 33 -4.10 15.11 -15.87
CA ASP A 33 -3.20 15.92 -15.08
C ASP A 33 -3.26 15.56 -13.59
N LEU A 34 -2.31 16.11 -12.82
CA LEU A 34 -2.17 15.84 -11.40
C LEU A 34 -3.36 16.34 -10.57
N ALA A 35 -4.04 17.42 -10.98
CA ALA A 35 -5.20 17.92 -10.24
C ALA A 35 -6.40 16.97 -10.42
N ALA A 36 -6.63 16.47 -11.63
CA ALA A 36 -7.63 15.44 -11.90
C ALA A 36 -7.33 14.13 -11.13
N GLN A 37 -6.08 13.69 -11.11
CA GLN A 37 -5.66 12.51 -10.36
C GLN A 37 -5.89 12.67 -8.84
N ARG A 38 -5.60 13.86 -8.28
CA ARG A 38 -5.83 14.17 -6.87
C ARG A 38 -7.31 14.19 -6.50
N ALA A 39 -8.18 14.69 -7.38
CA ALA A 39 -9.62 14.68 -7.16
C ALA A 39 -10.16 13.25 -7.06
N ILE A 40 -9.76 12.39 -8.01
CA ILE A 40 -10.14 10.97 -8.02
C ILE A 40 -9.61 10.25 -6.77
N ALA A 41 -8.35 10.51 -6.38
CA ALA A 41 -7.77 9.95 -5.17
C ALA A 41 -8.51 10.39 -3.90
N ALA A 42 -8.99 11.63 -3.83
CA ALA A 42 -9.78 12.12 -2.70
C ALA A 42 -11.15 11.44 -2.60
N ASP A 43 -11.79 11.18 -3.74
CA ASP A 43 -13.07 10.45 -3.78
C ASP A 43 -12.89 9.01 -3.31
N ILE A 44 -11.84 8.34 -3.80
CA ILE A 44 -11.44 7.01 -3.35
C ILE A 44 -11.21 6.97 -1.83
N GLN A 45 -10.48 7.95 -1.28
CA GLN A 45 -10.22 8.02 0.16
C GLN A 45 -11.51 8.19 0.97
N ARG A 46 -12.50 8.95 0.47
CA ARG A 46 -13.82 9.06 1.13
C ARG A 46 -14.55 7.72 1.15
N THR A 47 -14.64 7.02 0.03
CA THR A 47 -15.27 5.69 -0.03
C THR A 47 -14.61 4.70 0.93
N VAL A 48 -13.27 4.72 1.04
CA VAL A 48 -12.54 3.85 1.99
C VAL A 48 -12.86 4.19 3.45
N LEU A 49 -12.97 5.47 3.78
CA LEU A 49 -13.32 5.90 5.13
C LEU A 49 -14.76 5.53 5.50
N ASP A 50 -15.69 5.57 4.54
CA ASP A 50 -17.10 5.24 4.74
C ASP A 50 -17.34 3.73 4.81
N ASP A 51 -16.78 2.96 3.86
CA ASP A 51 -17.15 1.56 3.64
C ASP A 51 -16.11 0.55 4.15
N ALA A 52 -14.86 0.98 4.33
CA ALA A 52 -13.74 0.14 4.79
C ALA A 52 -13.08 0.67 6.07
N PRO A 53 -13.83 0.97 7.16
CA PRO A 53 -13.21 1.40 8.40
C PRO A 53 -12.38 0.25 9.00
N CYS A 54 -11.11 0.17 8.63
CA CYS A 54 -10.12 -0.58 9.35
C CYS A 54 -9.73 0.27 10.56
N LEU A 55 -10.01 -0.23 11.77
CA LEU A 55 -9.45 0.40 12.96
C LEU A 55 -7.93 0.21 12.89
N PRO A 56 -7.11 1.28 12.82
CA PRO A 56 -5.66 1.12 12.80
C PRO A 56 -5.24 0.59 14.17
N THR A 57 -5.07 -0.72 14.29
CA THR A 57 -4.78 -1.38 15.57
C THR A 57 -3.33 -1.18 16.01
N ARG A 58 -2.43 -0.83 15.08
CA ARG A 58 -1.05 -0.41 15.38
C ARG A 58 -0.39 0.23 14.17
N GLN A 59 0.58 1.11 14.41
CA GLN A 59 1.54 1.53 13.40
C GLN A 59 2.68 0.49 13.32
N TYR A 60 3.10 0.13 12.11
CA TYR A 60 4.33 -0.62 11.91
C TYR A 60 5.52 0.34 12.01
N VAL A 61 6.40 0.10 12.98
CA VAL A 61 7.68 0.80 13.13
C VAL A 61 8.78 -0.21 12.83
N ALA A 62 9.65 0.12 11.88
CA ALA A 62 10.77 -0.73 11.50
C ALA A 62 11.97 -0.45 12.42
N ASP A 63 12.08 -1.19 13.53
CA ASP A 63 13.27 -1.16 14.38
C ASP A 63 14.38 -2.01 13.74
N THR A 64 15.21 -1.37 12.93
CA THR A 64 16.34 -2.02 12.25
C THR A 64 17.62 -1.89 13.08
N ALA A 65 18.37 -2.98 13.21
CA ALA A 65 19.67 -2.99 13.89
C ALA A 65 20.80 -3.12 12.86
N ASP A 66 21.74 -2.17 12.89
CA ASP A 66 22.92 -2.16 12.03
C ASP A 66 24.18 -2.53 12.81
N ARG A 67 25.19 -3.07 12.10
CA ARG A 67 26.51 -3.34 12.69
C ARG A 67 27.24 -2.03 12.92
N ASN A 68 27.97 -1.90 14.02
CA ASN A 68 28.76 -0.69 14.35
C ASN A 68 29.88 -0.36 13.33
N THR A 69 30.17 -1.25 12.40
CA THR A 69 31.10 -1.04 11.29
C THR A 69 30.42 -0.49 10.03
N ILE A 70 29.13 -0.16 10.09
CA ILE A 70 28.35 0.35 8.96
C ILE A 70 27.90 1.78 9.28
N THR A 71 28.13 2.69 8.34
CA THR A 71 27.67 4.08 8.36
C THR A 71 26.69 4.31 7.22
N GLU A 72 25.84 5.33 7.36
CA GLU A 72 24.82 5.73 6.37
C GLU A 72 23.85 4.58 6.00
N PRO A 73 22.96 4.15 6.90
CA PRO A 73 21.96 3.15 6.57
C PRO A 73 21.11 3.62 5.38
N ALA A 74 20.90 2.70 4.44
CA ALA A 74 20.38 2.92 3.10
C ALA A 74 19.00 3.61 3.03
N SER A 75 18.14 3.34 4.01
CA SER A 75 16.73 3.76 4.01
C SER A 75 16.06 3.44 5.35
N GLU A 76 14.96 4.13 5.63
CA GLU A 76 13.94 3.73 6.61
C GLU A 76 13.24 2.38 6.31
N PHE A 77 13.44 1.82 5.12
CA PHE A 77 13.08 0.46 4.76
C PHE A 77 14.30 -0.48 4.77
N LEU A 78 14.07 -1.78 4.97
CA LEU A 78 15.08 -2.84 4.94
C LEU A 78 15.75 -2.92 3.55
N ALA A 79 16.72 -2.05 3.32
CA ALA A 79 17.47 -1.90 2.08
C ALA A 79 18.95 -2.12 2.34
N PHE A 80 19.63 -2.82 1.43
CA PHE A 80 21.05 -3.14 1.56
C PHE A 80 21.95 -2.25 0.69
N TRP A 81 21.38 -1.42 -0.19
CA TRP A 81 22.16 -0.59 -1.12
C TRP A 81 22.53 0.76 -0.49
N GLY A 82 23.78 1.21 -0.62
CA GLY A 82 24.20 2.53 -0.14
C GLY A 82 24.79 2.55 1.28
N GLY A 83 24.64 1.48 2.07
CA GLY A 83 25.38 1.32 3.33
C GLY A 83 26.89 1.30 3.09
N ARG A 84 27.65 2.00 3.94
CA ARG A 84 29.11 2.12 3.81
C ARG A 84 29.83 1.52 5.01
N PRO A 85 31.06 1.00 4.84
CA PRO A 85 31.94 0.74 5.97
C PRO A 85 32.21 2.04 6.75
N ALA A 86 32.37 1.93 8.07
CA ALA A 86 32.88 3.01 8.92
C ALA A 86 34.36 3.32 8.64
#